data_AF-A0A840CA90-F1
#
_entry.id   AF-A0A840CA90-F1
#
_cell.length_a   1.000
_cell.length_b   1.000
_cell.length_c   1.000
_cell.angle_alpha   90.00
_cell.angle_beta   90.00
_cell.angle_gamma   90.00
#
_symmetry.space_group_name_H-M   'P 1'
#
loop_
_entity.id
_entity.type
_entity.pdbx_description
1 polymer ?
#
loop_
_entity_poly.entity_id
_entity_poly.type
_entity_poly.pdbx_seq_one_letter_code
_entity_poly.pdbx_strand_id
1 'polypeptide(L)'
;MMGTSGYDEKMQTAILAVRGRFVGSLAGRLEAMDRIMLQLEAGLVSDDALTHVAADAHKIRGLAKTLGFAELGELAGNVENAVNAFLAKADAAPARAELFAMIDALLDQMDQVQSGD
;
A
#
# COMPACT_ATOMS: atom_id res chain seq x y z
N MET A 1 -3.23 37.30 -23.39
CA MET A 1 -2.65 36.19 -22.61
C MET A 1 -3.79 35.25 -22.21
N MET A 2 -4.03 34.20 -22.99
CA MET A 2 -5.01 33.14 -22.70
C MET A 2 -4.41 31.87 -23.29
N GLY A 3 -3.94 30.96 -22.44
CA GLY A 3 -3.24 29.76 -22.92
C GLY A 3 -2.87 28.75 -21.84
N THR A 4 -2.87 29.12 -20.55
CA THR A 4 -2.51 28.21 -19.45
C THR A 4 -3.71 27.48 -18.83
N SER A 5 -4.89 28.13 -18.75
CA SER A 5 -6.09 27.58 -18.07
C SER A 5 -6.55 26.21 -18.57
N GLY A 6 -6.54 25.98 -19.89
CA GLY A 6 -7.01 24.71 -20.48
C GLY A 6 -6.02 23.55 -20.35
N TYR A 7 -4.73 23.83 -20.12
CA TYR A 7 -3.74 22.78 -19.84
C TYR A 7 -3.81 22.33 -18.40
N ASP A 8 -4.03 23.26 -17.47
CA ASP A 8 -4.18 22.97 -16.05
C ASP A 8 -5.42 22.10 -15.78
N GLU A 9 -6.55 22.40 -16.42
CA GLU A 9 -7.79 21.59 -16.31
C GLU A 9 -7.61 20.16 -16.86
N LYS A 10 -6.96 20.01 -18.02
CA LYS A 10 -6.68 18.68 -18.59
C LYS A 10 -5.73 17.87 -17.72
N MET A 11 -4.70 18.53 -17.16
CA MET A 11 -3.76 17.90 -16.24
C MET A 11 -4.47 17.45 -14.96
N GLN A 12 -5.30 18.31 -14.36
CA GLN A 12 -6.08 17.97 -13.17
C GLN A 12 -7.04 16.80 -13.43
N THR A 13 -7.72 16.80 -14.58
CA THR A 13 -8.61 15.70 -14.99
C THR A 13 -7.84 14.38 -15.12
N ALA A 14 -6.63 14.43 -15.72
CA ALA A 14 -5.79 13.25 -15.85
C ALA A 14 -5.34 12.71 -14.47
N ILE A 15 -4.93 13.58 -13.55
CA ILE A 15 -4.56 13.21 -12.18
C ILE A 15 -5.74 12.58 -11.44
N LEU A 16 -6.93 13.17 -11.52
CA LEU A 16 -8.15 12.62 -10.91
C LEU A 16 -8.49 11.23 -11.47
N ALA A 17 -8.34 11.03 -12.78
CA ALA A 17 -8.56 9.73 -13.40
C ALA A 17 -7.54 8.67 -12.94
N VAL A 18 -6.26 9.06 -12.79
CA VAL A 18 -5.23 8.16 -12.23
C VAL A 18 -5.55 7.83 -10.77
N ARG A 19 -5.94 8.84 -9.97
CA ARG A 19 -6.32 8.67 -8.57
C ARG A 19 -7.50 7.70 -8.44
N GLY A 20 -8.55 7.85 -9.24
CA GLY A 20 -9.70 6.94 -9.24
C GLY A 20 -9.33 5.49 -9.60
N ARG A 21 -8.46 5.29 -10.60
CA ARG A 21 -7.96 3.95 -10.94
C ARG A 21 -7.10 3.34 -9.83
N PHE A 22 -6.28 4.15 -9.17
CA PHE A 22 -5.47 3.70 -8.05
C PHE A 22 -6.35 3.23 -6.89
N VAL A 23 -7.33 4.06 -6.47
CA VAL A 23 -8.30 3.70 -5.42
C VAL A 23 -9.07 2.44 -5.79
N GLY A 24 -9.58 2.35 -7.02
CA GLY A 24 -10.27 1.14 -7.50
C GLY A 24 -9.40 -0.12 -7.54
N SER A 25 -8.06 0.03 -7.59
CA SER A 25 -7.15 -1.12 -7.51
C SER A 25 -6.88 -1.60 -6.09
N LEU A 26 -7.19 -0.80 -5.06
CA LEU A 26 -6.94 -1.18 -3.66
C LEU A 26 -7.83 -2.34 -3.22
N ALA A 27 -9.09 -2.40 -3.69
CA ALA A 27 -10.03 -3.46 -3.34
C ALA A 27 -9.47 -4.88 -3.59
N GLY A 28 -8.96 -5.13 -4.81
CA GLY A 28 -8.37 -6.42 -5.13
C GLY A 28 -7.06 -6.72 -4.39
N ARG A 29 -6.36 -5.67 -3.93
CA ARG A 29 -5.15 -5.81 -3.11
C ARG A 29 -5.49 -6.13 -1.65
N LEU A 30 -6.51 -5.47 -1.08
CA LEU A 30 -7.07 -5.80 0.24
C LEU A 30 -7.45 -7.27 0.31
N GLU A 31 -8.27 -7.76 -0.62
CA GLU A 31 -8.67 -9.17 -0.67
C GLU A 31 -7.49 -10.16 -0.78
N ALA A 32 -6.40 -9.76 -1.45
CA ALA A 32 -5.20 -10.57 -1.55
C ALA A 32 -4.40 -10.57 -0.24
N MET A 33 -4.23 -9.40 0.38
CA MET A 33 -3.47 -9.23 1.60
C MET A 33 -4.20 -9.79 2.84
N ASP A 34 -5.53 -9.71 2.90
CA ASP A 34 -6.35 -10.36 3.94
C ASP A 34 -6.14 -11.87 3.96
N ARG A 35 -6.08 -12.50 2.78
CA ARG A 35 -5.79 -13.93 2.66
C ARG A 35 -4.39 -14.28 3.17
N ILE A 36 -3.42 -13.40 2.93
CA ILE A 36 -2.06 -13.57 3.44
C ILE A 36 -2.03 -13.38 4.95
N MET A 37 -2.79 -12.43 5.51
CA MET A 37 -2.94 -12.22 6.96
C MET A 37 -3.53 -13.46 7.66
N LEU A 38 -4.56 -14.08 7.09
CA LEU A 38 -5.10 -15.34 7.60
C LEU A 38 -4.07 -16.49 7.60
N GLN A 39 -3.24 -16.58 6.55
CA GLN A 39 -2.15 -17.57 6.48
C GLN A 39 -1.02 -17.27 7.48
N LEU A 40 -0.73 -15.98 7.69
CA LEU A 40 0.18 -15.48 8.72
C LEU A 40 -0.33 -15.91 10.10
N GLU A 41 -1.58 -15.64 10.47
CA GLU A 41 -2.14 -16.07 11.76
C GLU A 41 -2.06 -17.59 11.97
N ALA A 42 -2.33 -18.37 10.93
CA ALA A 42 -2.28 -19.83 10.98
C ALA A 42 -0.85 -20.41 11.07
N GLY A 43 0.21 -19.60 10.93
CA GLY A 43 1.58 -20.11 10.91
C GLY A 43 1.99 -20.73 9.57
N LEU A 44 1.21 -20.50 8.51
CA LEU A 44 1.34 -21.15 7.20
C LEU A 44 1.89 -20.22 6.11
N VAL A 45 2.27 -18.99 6.47
CA VAL A 45 2.81 -18.04 5.50
C VAL A 45 4.17 -18.49 4.98
N SER A 46 4.33 -18.42 3.66
CA SER A 46 5.62 -18.62 3.00
C SER A 46 6.36 -17.31 2.82
N ASP A 47 7.69 -17.39 2.69
CA ASP A 47 8.53 -16.26 2.30
C ASP A 47 8.08 -15.64 0.97
N ASP A 48 7.54 -16.45 0.05
CA ASP A 48 6.95 -15.98 -1.21
C ASP A 48 5.73 -15.08 -0.97
N ALA A 49 4.83 -15.46 -0.05
CA ALA A 49 3.66 -14.65 0.29
C ALA A 49 4.07 -13.30 0.92
N LEU A 50 5.08 -13.30 1.78
CA LEU A 50 5.66 -12.07 2.32
C LEU A 50 6.33 -11.23 1.22
N THR A 51 7.02 -11.85 0.27
CA THR A 51 7.62 -11.15 -0.88
C THR A 51 6.53 -10.45 -1.72
N HIS A 52 5.38 -11.08 -1.88
CA HIS A 52 4.22 -10.46 -2.53
C HIS A 52 3.70 -9.24 -1.75
N VAL A 53 3.60 -9.31 -0.42
CA VAL A 53 3.23 -8.17 0.44
C VAL A 53 4.20 -7.01 0.24
N ALA A 54 5.52 -7.25 0.29
CA ALA A 54 6.52 -6.21 0.08
C ALA A 54 6.41 -5.56 -1.30
N ALA A 55 6.20 -6.36 -2.35
CA ALA A 55 6.06 -5.87 -3.72
C ALA A 55 4.80 -5.00 -3.92
N ASP A 56 3.70 -5.33 -3.26
CA ASP A 56 2.48 -4.53 -3.32
C ASP A 56 2.59 -3.26 -2.48
N ALA A 57 3.19 -3.34 -1.30
CA ALA A 57 3.51 -2.18 -0.47
C ALA A 57 4.42 -1.20 -1.22
N HIS A 58 5.45 -1.68 -1.94
CA HIS A 58 6.31 -0.85 -2.78
C HIS A 58 5.52 -0.05 -3.85
N LYS A 59 4.59 -0.71 -4.54
CA LYS A 59 3.75 -0.07 -5.56
C LYS A 59 2.81 0.97 -4.95
N ILE A 60 2.18 0.65 -3.81
CA ILE A 60 1.29 1.55 -3.08
C ILE A 60 2.08 2.79 -2.64
N ARG A 61 3.23 2.61 -1.99
CA ARG A 61 4.13 3.70 -1.57
C ARG A 61 4.44 4.66 -2.72
N GLY A 62 4.84 4.13 -3.88
CA GLY A 62 5.21 4.94 -5.04
C GLY A 62 4.07 5.78 -5.60
N LEU A 63 2.86 5.21 -5.64
CA LEU A 63 1.69 5.89 -6.22
C LEU A 63 0.97 6.78 -5.22
N ALA A 64 0.77 6.32 -3.98
CA ALA A 64 -0.01 6.98 -2.94
C ALA A 64 0.47 8.42 -2.68
N LYS A 65 1.79 8.61 -2.51
CA LYS A 65 2.38 9.93 -2.26
C LYS A 65 2.13 10.92 -3.41
N THR A 66 2.19 10.44 -4.66
CA THR A 66 1.96 11.29 -5.84
C THR A 66 0.48 11.65 -6.05
N LEU A 67 -0.43 10.86 -5.49
CA LEU A 67 -1.87 11.00 -5.65
C LEU A 67 -2.56 11.67 -4.44
N GLY A 68 -1.76 12.16 -3.49
CA GLY A 68 -2.24 12.89 -2.31
C GLY A 68 -2.58 12.01 -1.10
N PHE A 69 -2.23 10.72 -1.12
CA PHE A 69 -2.43 9.79 -0.01
C PHE A 69 -1.12 9.59 0.76
N ALA A 70 -0.67 10.64 1.46
CA ALA A 70 0.64 10.65 2.10
C ALA A 70 0.76 9.56 3.19
N GLU A 71 -0.24 9.45 4.07
CA GLU A 71 -0.28 8.47 5.16
C GLU A 71 -0.26 7.02 4.65
N LEU A 72 -1.10 6.70 3.66
CA LEU A 72 -1.06 5.41 2.98
C LEU A 72 0.32 5.10 2.40
N GLY A 73 0.98 6.11 1.81
CA GLY A 73 2.33 5.96 1.27
C GLY A 73 3.39 5.69 2.34
N GLU A 74 3.27 6.31 3.51
CA GLU A 74 4.17 6.10 4.65
C GLU A 74 3.98 4.71 5.26
N LEU A 75 2.75 4.31 5.55
CA LEU A 75 2.44 2.97 6.06
C LEU A 75 2.93 1.87 5.11
N ALA A 76 2.71 2.06 3.80
CA ALA A 76 3.19 1.11 2.79
C ALA A 76 4.72 1.02 2.78
N GLY A 77 5.43 2.15 2.92
CA GLY A 77 6.89 2.12 3.04
C GLY A 77 7.39 1.44 4.31
N ASN A 78 6.68 1.62 5.43
CA ASN A 78 7.02 0.97 6.68
C ASN A 78 6.83 -0.55 6.60
N VAL A 79 5.72 -1.02 6.03
CA VAL A 79 5.46 -2.45 5.77
C VAL A 79 6.48 -3.04 4.81
N GLU A 80 6.77 -2.37 3.70
CA GLU A 80 7.80 -2.81 2.74
C GLU A 80 9.15 -3.06 3.44
N ASN A 81 9.61 -2.09 4.23
CA ASN A 81 10.88 -2.20 4.94
C ASN A 81 10.87 -3.31 6.00
N ALA A 82 9.77 -3.40 6.77
CA ALA A 82 9.58 -4.40 7.82
C ALA A 82 9.60 -5.83 7.27
N VAL A 83 8.87 -6.08 6.18
CA VAL A 83 8.83 -7.38 5.52
C VAL A 83 10.20 -7.74 4.95
N ASN A 84 10.87 -6.81 4.28
CA ASN A 84 12.21 -7.04 3.74
C ASN A 84 13.23 -7.37 4.84
N ALA A 85 13.18 -6.68 5.98
CA ALA A 85 14.04 -6.97 7.13
C ALA A 85 13.74 -8.35 7.73
N PHE A 86 12.47 -8.72 7.85
CA PHE A 86 12.02 -10.03 8.34
C PHE A 86 12.51 -11.17 7.43
N LEU A 87 12.32 -11.03 6.12
CA LEU A 87 12.79 -12.02 5.12
C LEU A 87 14.32 -12.15 5.09
N ALA A 88 15.03 -11.02 5.24
CA ALA A 88 16.50 -11.01 5.30
C ALA A 88 17.05 -11.55 6.64
N LYS A 89 16.19 -11.82 7.63
CA LYS A 89 16.58 -12.19 9.00
C LYS A 89 17.56 -11.20 9.61
N ALA A 90 17.35 -9.91 9.34
CA ALA A 90 18.19 -8.85 9.87
C ALA A 90 18.05 -8.77 11.41
N ASP A 91 19.11 -8.38 12.11
CA ASP A 91 19.07 -8.22 13.58
C ASP A 91 18.02 -7.20 14.04
N ALA A 92 17.71 -6.22 13.19
CA ALA A 92 16.68 -5.20 13.42
C ALA A 92 15.31 -5.57 12.81
N ALA A 93 15.09 -6.83 12.44
CA ALA A 93 13.80 -7.26 11.94
C ALA A 93 12.73 -7.14 13.04
N PRO A 94 11.51 -6.67 12.69
CA PRO A 94 10.43 -6.59 13.66
C PRO A 94 10.04 -7.98 14.15
N ALA A 95 9.49 -8.04 15.36
CA ALA A 95 8.87 -9.26 15.84
C ALA A 95 7.67 -9.62 14.94
N ARG A 96 7.34 -10.91 14.87
CA ARG A 96 6.21 -11.38 14.04
C ARG A 96 4.89 -10.65 14.35
N ALA A 97 4.58 -10.43 15.63
CA ALA A 97 3.37 -9.72 16.04
C ALA A 97 3.38 -8.24 15.61
N GLU A 98 4.55 -7.60 15.64
CA GLU A 98 4.71 -6.21 15.18
C GLU A 98 4.54 -6.12 13.67
N LEU A 99 5.14 -7.04 12.91
CA LEU A 99 4.93 -7.13 11.47
C LEU A 99 3.45 -7.26 11.11
N PHE A 100 2.67 -8.04 11.87
CA PHE A 100 1.24 -8.21 11.63
C PHE A 100 0.49 -6.91 11.89
N ALA A 101 0.75 -6.26 13.02
CA ALA A 101 0.12 -4.98 13.34
C ALA A 101 0.43 -3.91 12.28
N MET A 102 1.63 -3.93 11.69
CA MET A 102 1.98 -3.02 10.60
C MET A 102 1.22 -3.31 9.31
N ILE A 103 1.05 -4.59 8.95
CA ILE A 103 0.27 -4.98 7.78
C ILE A 103 -1.21 -4.64 7.99
N ASP A 104 -1.76 -4.94 9.16
CA ASP A 104 -3.13 -4.62 9.56
C ASP A 104 -3.43 -3.11 9.44
N ALA A 105 -2.57 -2.27 10.00
CA ALA A 105 -2.69 -0.81 9.89
C ALA A 105 -2.64 -0.31 8.43
N LEU A 106 -1.86 -0.98 7.56
CA LEU A 106 -1.85 -0.65 6.13
C LEU A 106 -3.17 -1.03 5.46
N LEU A 107 -3.78 -2.16 5.83
CA LEU A 107 -5.07 -2.61 5.30
C LEU A 107 -6.19 -1.67 5.74
N ASP A 108 -6.22 -1.27 7.01
CA ASP A 108 -7.17 -0.27 7.52
C ASP A 108 -7.08 1.05 6.72
N GLN A 109 -5.85 1.53 6.47
CA GLN A 109 -5.67 2.75 5.68
C GLN A 109 -6.10 2.59 4.22
N MET A 110 -5.87 1.41 3.63
CA MET A 110 -6.31 1.11 2.27
C MET A 110 -7.83 1.09 2.17
N ASP A 111 -8.52 0.53 3.17
CA ASP A 111 -9.98 0.51 3.25
C ASP A 111 -10.55 1.93 3.45
N GLN A 112 -9.95 2.75 4.31
CA GLN A 112 -10.33 4.15 4.47
C GLN A 112 -10.22 4.94 3.16
N VAL A 113 -9.09 4.81 2.46
CA VAL A 113 -8.87 5.46 1.15
C VAL A 113 -9.86 4.97 0.09
N GLN A 114 -10.27 3.70 0.17
CA GLN A 114 -11.28 3.13 -0.73
C GLN A 114 -12.69 3.65 -0.44
N SER A 115 -13.05 3.74 0.84
CA SER A 115 -14.37 4.20 1.29
C SER A 115 -14.55 5.71 1.11
N GLY A 116 -13.44 6.46 1.04
CA GLY A 116 -13.44 7.90 0.79
C GLY A 116 -13.65 8.75 2.05
N ASP A 117 -13.46 8.16 3.22
CA ASP A 117 -13.42 8.81 4.53
C ASP A 117 -12.06 9.45 4.82
#